data_AF-A0A2S4VHH7-F1
#
_entry.id   AF-A0A2S4VHH7-F1
#
_cell.length_a   1.000
_cell.length_b   1.000
_cell.length_c   1.000
_cell.angle_alpha   90.00
_cell.angle_beta   90.00
_cell.angle_gamma   90.00
#
_symmetry.space_group_name_H-M   'P 1'
#
loop_
_entity.id
_entity.type
_entity.pdbx_description
1 polymer ?
#
loop_
_entity_poly.entity_id
_entity_poly.type
_entity_poly.pdbx_seq_one_letter_code
_entity_poly.pdbx_strand_id
1 'polypeptide(L)'
;MRKAFQKTTLDTRLHLNVNSPFSALICGVQGSGKSHSALVMLEGCLSVERRICTLPKPLAGLCSHCDRGSVNYSCQSTYLRLPATRAQLGAKLTSSVPVTVLVSPTCLRTMRKIYEPLTGVKVMPFYLSTLNLLLSRMLTLMGFDDSVIMPLYLPRAMTIIRPMSADRVNYNGKLLVIIPLNPAQECSYKMRIEMSDSYLTNQKSVNVFSYFKPGHLVIVDLHDPFTNSSLVIALFEIIVGLFVHEQRMETGMIDSLRRSAQVNSDPCSARFTDSMTSLISTRGVCSALDVECHR
;
A
#
# COMPACT_ATOMS: atom_id res chain seq x y z
N MET A 1 -19.47 2.22 41.20
CA MET A 1 -19.72 3.51 40.51
C MET A 1 -18.42 3.99 39.87
N ARG A 2 -18.27 3.87 38.55
CA ARG A 2 -17.09 4.36 37.83
C ARG A 2 -17.15 5.89 37.79
N LYS A 3 -16.11 6.57 38.30
CA LYS A 3 -15.97 8.03 38.23
C LYS A 3 -16.09 8.47 36.78
N ALA A 4 -17.10 9.30 36.50
CA ALA A 4 -17.25 9.99 35.24
C ALA A 4 -16.01 10.85 34.97
N PHE A 5 -15.53 10.83 33.73
CA PHE A 5 -14.54 11.79 33.24
C PHE A 5 -15.18 13.18 33.23
N GLN A 6 -14.95 13.98 34.27
CA GLN A 6 -15.05 15.43 34.14
C GLN A 6 -13.66 15.96 33.76
N LYS A 7 -13.56 16.53 32.56
CA LYS A 7 -12.50 17.50 32.25
C LYS A 7 -12.95 18.42 31.14
N THR A 8 -13.43 19.60 31.50
CA THR A 8 -13.33 20.78 30.64
C THR A 8 -11.85 21.01 30.37
N THR A 9 -11.38 20.70 29.17
CA THR A 9 -10.01 20.98 28.76
C THR A 9 -9.93 22.43 28.31
N LEU A 10 -9.14 23.24 29.02
CA LEU A 10 -8.82 24.64 28.67
C LEU A 10 -8.07 24.76 27.32
N ASP A 11 -7.50 23.66 26.85
CA ASP A 11 -6.89 23.52 25.53
C ASP A 11 -7.83 22.73 24.62
N THR A 12 -8.17 23.30 23.46
CA THR A 12 -9.02 22.70 22.43
C THR A 12 -8.24 21.80 21.47
N ARG A 13 -6.91 21.74 21.58
CA ARG A 13 -6.06 20.95 20.69
C ARG A 13 -6.19 19.45 20.99
N LEU A 14 -6.34 18.67 19.92
CA LEU A 14 -6.32 17.22 19.96
C LEU A 14 -4.94 16.73 19.51
N HIS A 15 -4.26 15.97 20.38
CA HIS A 15 -2.98 15.35 20.09
C HIS A 15 -3.13 13.85 19.87
N LEU A 16 -2.57 13.34 18.78
CA LEU A 16 -2.52 11.92 18.48
C LEU A 16 -1.17 11.35 18.93
N ASN A 17 -1.19 10.34 19.80
CA ASN A 17 0.03 9.66 20.22
C ASN A 17 0.47 8.66 19.16
N VAL A 18 1.49 9.01 18.38
CA VAL A 18 2.07 8.17 17.32
C VAL A 18 3.19 7.24 17.82
N ASN A 19 3.53 7.29 19.11
CA ASN A 19 4.55 6.41 19.71
C ASN A 19 3.98 5.05 20.12
N SER A 20 2.66 4.90 20.16
CA SER A 20 1.98 3.62 20.38
C SER A 20 1.24 3.25 19.10
N PRO A 21 1.21 1.97 18.70
CA PRO A 21 0.34 1.53 17.61
C PRO A 21 -1.09 2.00 17.84
N PHE A 22 -1.70 2.50 16.77
CA PHE A 22 -3.13 2.76 16.74
C PHE A 22 -3.67 2.39 15.36
N SER A 23 -4.95 2.04 15.32
CA SER A 23 -5.71 1.95 14.08
C SER A 23 -6.86 2.94 14.12
N ALA A 24 -6.98 3.75 13.08
CA ALA A 24 -8.05 4.71 12.91
C ALA A 24 -8.89 4.30 11.70
N LEU A 25 -10.20 4.17 11.89
CA LEU A 25 -11.18 3.99 10.83
C LEU A 25 -11.95 5.29 10.65
N ILE A 26 -11.88 5.89 9.46
CA ILE A 26 -12.55 7.14 9.12
C ILE A 26 -13.74 6.81 8.24
N CYS A 27 -14.94 6.94 8.81
CA CYS A 27 -16.22 6.71 8.14
C CYS A 27 -16.99 8.02 7.98
N GLY A 28 -17.78 8.12 6.92
CA GLY A 28 -18.58 9.32 6.63
C GLY A 28 -19.19 9.28 5.23
N VAL A 29 -20.15 10.19 5.01
CA VAL A 29 -20.81 10.34 3.70
C VAL A 29 -19.83 10.90 2.66
N GLN A 30 -20.16 10.75 1.37
CA GLN A 30 -19.36 11.34 0.30
C GLN A 30 -19.24 12.86 0.51
N GLY A 31 -18.02 13.40 0.37
CA GLY A 31 -17.76 14.83 0.58
C GLY A 31 -17.63 15.29 2.03
N SER A 32 -17.75 14.41 3.04
CA SER A 32 -17.65 14.81 4.46
C SER A 32 -16.23 15.10 4.97
N GLY A 33 -15.23 15.18 4.09
CA GLY A 33 -13.83 15.46 4.46
C GLY A 33 -13.05 14.27 5.04
N LYS A 34 -13.48 13.02 4.78
CA LYS A 34 -12.77 11.80 5.24
C LYS A 34 -11.30 11.77 4.80
N SER A 35 -11.08 11.87 3.48
CA SER A 35 -9.75 11.88 2.87
C SER A 35 -8.88 13.03 3.39
N HIS A 36 -9.50 14.19 3.66
CA HIS A 36 -8.80 15.33 4.21
C HIS A 36 -8.34 15.07 5.65
N SER A 37 -9.20 14.47 6.48
CA SER A 37 -8.85 14.09 7.85
C SER A 37 -7.73 13.05 7.88
N ALA A 38 -7.77 12.05 7.00
CA ALA A 38 -6.70 11.06 6.83
C ALA A 38 -5.37 11.73 6.41
N LEU A 39 -5.45 12.69 5.49
CA LEU A 39 -4.29 13.44 5.02
C LEU A 39 -3.64 14.27 6.13
N VAL A 40 -4.44 14.91 6.98
CA VAL A 40 -3.96 15.68 8.15
C VAL A 40 -3.26 14.75 9.15
N MET A 41 -3.82 13.56 9.40
CA MET A 41 -3.17 12.54 10.23
C MET A 41 -1.82 12.09 9.63
N LEU A 42 -1.79 11.81 8.33
CA LEU A 42 -0.57 11.46 7.60
C LEU A 42 0.47 12.57 7.66
N GLU A 43 0.08 13.83 7.43
CA GLU A 43 0.99 14.97 7.50
C GLU A 43 1.64 15.09 8.87
N GLY A 44 0.84 14.94 9.94
CA GLY A 44 1.32 14.98 11.32
C GLY A 44 2.29 13.85 11.66
N CYS A 45 2.19 12.69 10.99
CA CYS A 45 3.10 11.56 11.19
C CYS A 45 4.39 11.68 10.37
N LEU A 46 4.34 12.34 9.21
CA LEU A 46 5.43 12.39 8.24
C LEU A 46 6.29 13.65 8.35
N SER A 47 5.81 14.69 9.03
CA SER A 47 6.52 15.94 9.17
C SER A 47 6.80 16.31 10.62
N VAL A 48 8.02 16.79 10.85
CA VAL A 48 8.40 17.38 12.13
C VAL A 48 8.18 18.88 12.06
N GLU A 49 7.18 19.38 12.79
CA GLU A 49 6.92 20.82 12.96
C GLU A 49 6.89 21.15 14.45
N ARG A 50 7.98 21.76 14.96
CA ARG A 50 8.15 22.06 16.38
C ARG A 50 7.09 23.01 16.95
N ARG A 51 6.40 23.78 16.10
CA ARG A 51 5.33 24.69 16.51
C ARG A 51 3.99 23.99 16.79
N ILE A 52 3.74 22.85 16.16
CA ILE A 52 2.45 22.16 16.22
C ILE A 52 2.53 20.99 17.22
N CYS A 53 3.59 20.19 17.15
CA CYS A 53 3.77 19.05 18.04
C CYS A 53 5.25 18.65 18.17
N THR A 54 5.60 17.97 19.26
CA THR A 54 6.93 17.39 19.42
C THR A 54 6.92 15.99 18.83
N LEU A 55 7.30 15.86 17.55
CA LEU A 55 7.57 14.59 16.91
C LEU A 55 9.10 14.40 16.80
N PRO A 56 9.73 13.59 17.68
CA PRO A 56 11.19 13.48 17.72
C PRO A 56 11.77 12.89 16.42
N LYS A 57 11.06 11.94 15.82
CA LYS A 57 11.41 11.29 14.56
C LYS A 57 10.16 11.11 13.70
N PRO A 58 10.18 11.53 12.41
CA PRO A 58 9.05 11.30 11.53
C PRO A 58 8.89 9.81 11.21
N LEU A 59 7.64 9.37 11.04
CA LEU A 59 7.33 8.01 10.65
C LEU A 59 7.67 7.80 9.17
N ALA A 60 7.86 6.55 8.75
CA ALA A 60 7.82 6.21 7.33
C ALA A 60 6.36 5.99 6.89
N GLY A 61 6.00 6.48 5.71
CA GLY A 61 4.63 6.40 5.21
C GLY A 61 4.47 5.46 4.02
N LEU A 62 3.45 4.62 4.08
CA LEU A 62 2.91 3.86 2.95
C LEU A 62 1.46 4.31 2.73
N CYS A 63 1.07 4.51 1.47
CA CYS A 63 -0.32 4.77 1.09
C CYS A 63 -0.70 3.89 -0.09
N SER A 64 -1.66 3.00 0.10
CA SER A 64 -2.20 2.14 -0.94
C SER A 64 -3.45 2.79 -1.55
N HIS A 65 -3.36 3.17 -2.82
CA HIS A 65 -4.42 3.86 -3.54
C HIS A 65 -4.86 3.04 -4.75
N CYS A 66 -6.16 2.71 -4.80
CA CYS A 66 -6.78 2.21 -6.02
C CYS A 66 -8.14 2.86 -6.19
N ASP A 67 -8.22 3.74 -7.18
CA ASP A 67 -9.48 4.25 -7.70
C ASP A 67 -9.70 3.70 -9.10
N ARG A 68 -10.95 3.36 -9.44
CA ARG A 68 -11.33 2.96 -10.82
C ARG A 68 -12.28 3.97 -11.44
N GLY A 69 -12.82 4.89 -10.64
CA GLY A 69 -13.87 5.82 -11.06
C GLY A 69 -13.35 7.02 -11.85
N SER A 70 -12.04 7.30 -11.82
CA SER A 70 -11.51 8.46 -12.54
C SER A 70 -10.01 8.34 -12.84
N VAL A 71 -9.76 8.06 -14.12
CA VAL A 71 -8.46 7.78 -14.73
C VAL A 71 -7.57 9.03 -14.87
N ASN A 72 -8.02 10.20 -14.42
CA ASN A 72 -7.43 11.48 -14.79
C ASN A 72 -7.00 12.35 -13.60
N TYR A 73 -6.98 11.84 -12.37
CA TYR A 73 -6.43 12.58 -11.23
C TYR A 73 -5.29 11.85 -10.53
N SER A 74 -4.45 12.65 -9.89
CA SER A 74 -3.45 12.19 -8.95
C SER A 74 -4.08 11.82 -7.61
N CYS A 75 -3.42 10.91 -6.88
CA CYS A 75 -3.79 10.56 -5.52
C CYS A 75 -3.76 11.79 -4.61
N GLN A 76 -4.81 12.02 -3.81
CA GLN A 76 -4.87 13.19 -2.92
C GLN A 76 -3.68 13.24 -1.91
N SER A 77 -3.08 12.09 -1.59
CA SER A 77 -1.91 12.03 -0.72
C SER A 77 -0.65 12.67 -1.34
N THR A 78 -0.55 12.83 -2.66
CA THR A 78 0.59 13.55 -3.26
C THR A 78 0.61 15.03 -2.95
N TYR A 79 -0.52 15.63 -2.57
CA TYR A 79 -0.58 17.05 -2.21
C TYR A 79 0.19 17.37 -0.92
N LEU A 80 0.60 16.37 -0.12
CA LEU A 80 1.56 16.56 0.98
C LEU A 80 2.92 17.09 0.51
N ARG A 81 3.25 16.88 -0.78
CA ARG A 81 4.47 17.42 -1.39
C ARG A 81 4.38 18.92 -1.64
N LEU A 82 3.17 19.47 -1.81
CA LEU A 82 3.02 20.84 -2.27
C LEU A 82 3.38 21.86 -1.17
N PRO A 83 4.13 22.93 -1.52
CA PRO A 83 4.45 24.01 -0.58
C PRO A 83 3.21 24.76 -0.09
N ALA A 84 2.17 24.85 -0.91
CA ALA A 84 0.96 25.65 -0.65
C ALA A 84 0.17 25.18 0.58
N THR A 85 0.11 23.87 0.82
CA THR A 85 -0.52 23.27 2.01
C THR A 85 0.08 23.81 3.31
N ARG A 86 1.34 24.25 3.25
CA ARG A 86 2.14 24.74 4.40
C ARG A 86 2.30 26.26 4.45
N ALA A 87 2.23 26.92 3.29
CA ALA A 87 2.28 28.37 3.20
C ALA A 87 1.04 29.04 3.83
N GLN A 88 -0.14 28.38 3.78
CA GLN A 88 -1.35 28.83 4.46
C GLN A 88 -1.20 28.91 6.00
N LEU A 89 -0.21 28.20 6.57
CA LEU A 89 0.13 28.24 7.99
C LEU A 89 1.15 29.34 8.33
N GLY A 90 1.42 30.29 7.42
CA GLY A 90 2.34 31.43 7.67
C GLY A 90 3.80 31.00 7.88
N ALA A 91 4.14 29.78 7.49
CA ALA A 91 5.41 29.15 7.76
C ALA A 91 6.36 29.25 6.57
N LYS A 92 7.52 29.88 6.78
CA LYS A 92 8.68 29.84 5.88
C LYS A 92 9.35 28.45 5.97
N LEU A 93 8.62 27.41 5.58
CA LEU A 93 9.03 26.01 5.70
C LEU A 93 9.92 25.63 4.52
N THR A 94 11.17 25.27 4.81
CA THR A 94 12.17 24.81 3.84
C THR A 94 12.08 23.31 3.52
N SER A 95 11.22 22.54 4.22
CA SER A 95 11.16 21.08 4.07
C SER A 95 9.74 20.59 3.75
N SER A 96 9.58 20.06 2.53
CA SER A 96 8.38 19.38 2.04
C SER A 96 8.58 17.87 2.18
N VAL A 97 7.51 17.12 2.52
CA VAL A 97 7.53 15.65 2.64
C VAL A 97 7.91 15.05 1.28
N PRO A 98 9.02 14.31 1.13
CA PRO A 98 9.32 13.62 -0.11
C PRO A 98 8.28 12.55 -0.41
N VAL A 99 7.77 12.54 -1.64
CA VAL A 99 6.74 11.61 -2.11
C VAL A 99 7.26 10.80 -3.30
N THR A 100 7.10 9.48 -3.25
CA THR A 100 7.35 8.57 -4.37
C THR A 100 6.09 7.79 -4.68
N VAL A 101 5.65 7.83 -5.94
CA VAL A 101 4.49 7.10 -6.44
C VAL A 101 4.98 5.89 -7.23
N LEU A 102 4.62 4.71 -6.76
CA LEU A 102 4.81 3.42 -7.41
C LEU A 102 3.55 3.09 -8.19
N VAL A 103 3.70 2.91 -9.50
CA VAL A 103 2.56 2.69 -10.41
C VAL A 103 2.72 1.40 -11.18
N SER A 104 1.61 0.88 -11.71
CA SER A 104 1.64 -0.28 -12.60
C SER A 104 2.65 -0.06 -13.74
N PRO A 105 3.59 -1.01 -13.99
CA PRO A 105 4.58 -0.87 -15.05
C PRO A 105 3.98 -0.59 -16.44
N THR A 106 2.83 -1.19 -16.74
CA THR A 106 2.04 -1.02 -17.97
C THR A 106 1.49 0.39 -18.13
N CYS A 107 1.17 1.08 -17.02
CA CYS A 107 0.57 2.41 -17.01
C CYS A 107 1.57 3.55 -16.72
N LEU A 108 2.86 3.25 -16.59
CA LEU A 108 3.89 4.21 -16.15
C LEU A 108 3.88 5.51 -16.96
N ARG A 109 3.76 5.42 -18.29
CA ARG A 109 3.77 6.60 -19.18
C ARG A 109 2.56 7.50 -18.94
N THR A 110 1.38 6.92 -18.75
CA THR A 110 0.14 7.65 -18.48
C THR A 110 0.20 8.31 -17.11
N MET A 111 0.59 7.55 -16.08
CA MET A 111 0.66 8.07 -14.72
C MET A 111 1.70 9.18 -14.58
N ARG A 112 2.84 9.09 -15.27
CA ARG A 112 3.82 10.19 -15.30
C ARG A 112 3.23 11.51 -15.78
N LYS A 113 2.33 11.49 -16.76
CA LYS A 113 1.63 12.69 -17.24
C LYS A 113 0.63 13.22 -16.20
N ILE A 114 -0.09 12.34 -15.53
CA ILE A 114 -1.06 12.72 -14.48
C ILE A 114 -0.36 13.42 -13.31
N TYR A 115 0.82 12.93 -12.94
CA TYR A 115 1.63 13.47 -11.83
C TYR A 115 2.61 14.58 -12.25
N GLU A 116 2.80 14.84 -13.55
CA GLU A 116 3.71 15.86 -14.08
C GLU A 116 3.50 17.27 -13.49
N PRO A 117 2.26 17.74 -13.24
CA PRO A 117 2.03 19.05 -12.64
C PRO A 117 2.53 19.17 -11.18
N LEU A 118 2.77 18.05 -10.50
CA LEU A 118 3.14 18.01 -9.09
C LEU A 118 4.67 18.01 -8.95
N THR A 119 5.24 19.19 -8.75
CA THR A 119 6.68 19.35 -8.64
C THR A 119 7.27 18.57 -7.46
N GLY A 120 8.34 17.83 -7.74
CA GLY A 120 9.06 17.06 -6.73
C GLY A 120 8.44 15.73 -6.32
N VAL A 121 7.37 15.26 -6.98
CA VAL A 121 6.86 13.89 -6.88
C VAL A 121 7.67 12.97 -7.82
N LYS A 122 8.15 11.84 -7.31
CA LYS A 122 8.88 10.86 -8.12
C LYS A 122 7.96 9.72 -8.54
N VAL A 123 7.74 9.52 -9.83
CA VAL A 123 6.91 8.42 -10.36
C VAL A 123 7.79 7.28 -10.89
N MET A 124 7.71 6.13 -10.22
CA MET A 124 8.53 4.95 -10.49
C MET A 124 7.63 3.74 -10.80
N PRO A 125 8.07 2.81 -11.65
CA PRO A 125 7.34 1.56 -11.84
C PRO A 125 7.38 0.71 -10.57
N PHE A 126 6.25 0.08 -10.25
CA PHE A 126 6.13 -0.87 -9.16
C PHE A 126 6.61 -2.24 -9.62
N TYR A 127 7.82 -2.60 -9.21
CA TYR A 127 8.37 -3.93 -9.45
C TYR A 127 8.69 -4.63 -8.13
N LEU A 128 8.41 -5.92 -8.08
CA LEU A 128 8.79 -6.83 -7.02
C LEU A 128 10.05 -7.57 -7.45
N SER A 129 11.09 -7.48 -6.62
CA SER A 129 12.28 -8.31 -6.84
C SER A 129 11.93 -9.77 -6.59
N THR A 130 12.27 -10.63 -7.54
CA THR A 130 12.13 -12.09 -7.41
C THR A 130 12.91 -12.68 -6.23
N LEU A 131 13.95 -11.98 -5.77
CA LEU A 131 14.71 -12.36 -4.56
C LEU A 131 13.94 -12.13 -3.26
N ASN A 132 12.96 -11.23 -3.27
CA ASN A 132 12.15 -10.87 -2.09
C ASN A 132 10.77 -11.54 -2.10
N LEU A 133 10.50 -12.40 -3.08
CA LEU A 133 9.24 -13.13 -3.19
C LEU A 133 9.31 -14.46 -2.46
N LEU A 134 8.82 -14.46 -1.23
CA LEU A 134 8.54 -15.68 -0.47
C LEU A 134 7.44 -16.50 -1.16
N LEU A 135 7.43 -17.82 -0.91
CA LEU A 135 6.40 -18.75 -1.39
C LEU A 135 4.99 -18.20 -1.23
N SER A 136 4.67 -17.70 -0.03
CA SER A 136 3.35 -17.16 0.31
C SER A 136 2.96 -16.01 -0.63
N ARG A 137 3.84 -15.04 -0.86
CA ARG A 137 3.60 -13.89 -1.75
C ARG A 137 3.43 -14.29 -3.20
N MET A 138 4.20 -15.28 -3.63
CA MET A 138 4.09 -15.82 -4.98
C MET A 138 2.76 -16.55 -5.18
N LEU A 139 2.29 -17.29 -4.18
CA LEU A 139 0.97 -17.90 -4.19
C LEU A 139 -0.15 -16.85 -4.20
N THR A 140 -0.02 -15.79 -3.39
CA THR A 140 -0.94 -14.65 -3.42
C THR A 140 -1.00 -14.01 -4.82
N LEU A 141 0.15 -13.83 -5.50
CA LEU A 141 0.19 -13.36 -6.89
C LEU A 141 -0.46 -14.32 -7.89
N MET A 142 -0.42 -15.62 -7.63
CA MET A 142 -1.10 -16.63 -8.45
C MET A 142 -2.61 -16.74 -8.16
N GLY A 143 -3.15 -15.92 -7.27
CA GLY A 143 -4.57 -15.98 -6.92
C GLY A 143 -4.92 -17.18 -6.04
N PHE A 144 -3.95 -17.65 -5.25
CA PHE A 144 -4.29 -18.53 -4.13
C PHE A 144 -5.10 -17.76 -3.11
N ASP A 145 -6.26 -18.30 -2.77
CA ASP A 145 -7.11 -17.80 -1.70
C ASP A 145 -7.70 -19.00 -0.96
N ASP A 146 -7.53 -19.05 0.38
CA ASP A 146 -8.04 -20.16 1.20
C ASP A 146 -9.58 -20.27 1.23
N SER A 147 -10.35 -19.31 0.67
CA SER A 147 -11.84 -19.39 0.60
C SER A 147 -12.43 -19.65 -0.77
N VAL A 148 -11.69 -19.45 -1.86
CA VAL A 148 -12.20 -19.67 -3.21
C VAL A 148 -11.90 -21.10 -3.65
N ILE A 149 -12.69 -21.63 -4.59
CA ILE A 149 -12.35 -22.86 -5.30
C ILE A 149 -10.93 -22.69 -5.85
N MET A 150 -9.98 -23.39 -5.22
CA MET A 150 -8.57 -23.33 -5.59
C MET A 150 -8.44 -23.62 -7.08
N PRO A 151 -7.82 -22.71 -7.87
CA PRO A 151 -7.63 -22.94 -9.28
C PRO A 151 -6.92 -24.28 -9.48
N LEU A 152 -7.43 -25.11 -10.38
CA LEU A 152 -6.96 -26.50 -10.51
C LEU A 152 -5.48 -26.61 -10.92
N TYR A 153 -4.88 -25.52 -11.44
CA TYR A 153 -3.45 -25.46 -11.73
C TYR A 153 -2.60 -25.30 -10.47
N LEU A 154 -3.14 -24.74 -9.38
CA LEU A 154 -2.36 -24.26 -8.25
C LEU A 154 -1.75 -25.38 -7.39
N PRO A 155 -2.44 -26.52 -7.12
CA PRO A 155 -1.80 -27.66 -6.45
C PRO A 155 -0.58 -28.18 -7.23
N ARG A 156 -0.62 -28.09 -8.56
CA ARG A 156 0.50 -28.45 -9.43
C ARG A 156 1.58 -27.36 -9.47
N ALA A 157 1.22 -26.09 -9.48
CA ALA A 157 2.18 -25.00 -9.36
C ALA A 157 2.96 -25.09 -8.03
N MET A 158 2.28 -25.40 -6.92
CA MET A 158 2.90 -25.57 -5.61
C MET A 158 4.00 -26.64 -5.56
N THR A 159 3.94 -27.69 -6.40
CA THR A 159 5.00 -28.72 -6.41
C THR A 159 6.33 -28.18 -6.93
N ILE A 160 6.31 -27.12 -7.72
CA ILE A 160 7.51 -26.45 -8.26
C ILE A 160 7.93 -25.28 -7.37
N ILE A 161 6.98 -24.47 -6.92
CA ILE A 161 7.29 -23.24 -6.18
C ILE A 161 7.84 -23.57 -4.77
N ARG A 162 7.36 -24.65 -4.15
CA ARG A 162 7.79 -25.05 -2.80
C ARG A 162 9.29 -25.40 -2.72
N PRO A 163 9.86 -26.25 -3.61
CA PRO A 163 11.30 -26.45 -3.69
C PRO A 163 12.09 -25.17 -3.99
N MET A 164 11.64 -24.35 -4.95
CA MET A 164 12.34 -23.10 -5.32
C MET A 164 12.44 -22.12 -4.15
N SER A 165 11.41 -22.09 -3.31
CA SER A 165 11.35 -21.22 -2.13
C SER A 165 12.30 -21.66 -1.03
N ALA A 166 12.60 -22.97 -0.92
CA ALA A 166 13.57 -23.49 0.04
C ALA A 166 15.00 -23.11 -0.37
N ASP A 167 15.29 -23.15 -1.67
CA ASP A 167 16.65 -22.93 -2.20
C ASP A 167 16.94 -21.46 -2.58
N ARG A 168 16.01 -20.52 -2.33
CA ARG A 168 16.04 -19.12 -2.82
C ARG A 168 16.36 -19.04 -4.32
N VAL A 169 15.88 -20.01 -5.08
CA VAL A 169 16.12 -20.08 -6.52
C VAL A 169 15.35 -18.94 -7.18
N ASN A 170 16.07 -18.17 -7.99
CA ASN A 170 15.52 -17.01 -8.67
C ASN A 170 14.31 -17.45 -9.50
N TYR A 171 13.16 -16.82 -9.26
CA TYR A 171 11.97 -17.08 -10.05
C TYR A 171 12.28 -16.81 -11.53
N ASN A 172 12.13 -17.84 -12.35
CA ASN A 172 12.29 -17.78 -13.79
C ASN A 172 11.00 -18.31 -14.39
N GLY A 173 10.21 -17.46 -15.08
CA GLY A 173 8.92 -17.85 -15.66
C GLY A 173 9.01 -19.09 -16.58
N LYS A 174 10.21 -19.45 -17.03
CA LYS A 174 10.50 -20.69 -17.78
C LYS A 174 10.34 -21.98 -16.97
N LEU A 175 10.51 -21.98 -15.64
CA LEU A 175 10.38 -23.20 -14.81
C LEU A 175 8.94 -23.71 -14.73
N LEU A 176 7.98 -22.82 -14.99
CA LEU A 176 6.55 -23.09 -14.88
C LEU A 176 5.94 -23.70 -16.14
N VAL A 177 6.70 -23.72 -17.25
CA VAL A 177 6.32 -24.34 -18.54
C VAL A 177 6.36 -25.88 -18.46
N ILE A 178 6.92 -26.45 -17.39
CA ILE A 178 7.12 -27.90 -17.22
C ILE A 178 5.87 -28.59 -16.63
N ILE A 179 4.87 -27.84 -16.16
CA ILE A 179 3.69 -28.43 -15.54
C ILE A 179 2.78 -29.04 -16.62
N PRO A 180 2.51 -30.36 -16.59
CA PRO A 180 1.48 -30.95 -17.44
C PRO A 180 0.12 -30.50 -16.95
N LEU A 181 -0.40 -29.44 -17.57
CA LEU A 181 -1.75 -28.94 -17.37
C LEU A 181 -2.65 -29.46 -18.49
N ASN A 182 -3.94 -29.67 -18.20
CA ASN A 182 -4.87 -29.86 -19.31
C ASN A 182 -5.04 -28.54 -20.09
N PRO A 183 -5.50 -28.55 -21.35
CA PRO A 183 -5.54 -27.34 -22.18
C PRO A 183 -6.31 -26.16 -21.56
N ALA A 184 -7.37 -26.45 -20.80
CA ALA A 184 -8.17 -25.43 -20.12
C ALA A 184 -7.42 -24.80 -18.91
N GLN A 185 -6.69 -25.62 -18.14
CA GLN A 185 -5.86 -25.17 -17.03
C GLN A 185 -4.63 -24.41 -17.53
N GLU A 186 -4.05 -24.83 -18.64
CA GLU A 186 -2.87 -24.20 -19.24
C GLU A 186 -3.15 -22.76 -19.64
N CYS A 187 -4.29 -22.50 -20.30
CA CYS A 187 -4.68 -21.15 -20.69
C CYS A 187 -4.85 -20.22 -19.47
N SER A 188 -5.62 -20.67 -18.46
CA SER A 188 -5.85 -19.90 -17.23
C SER A 188 -4.55 -19.65 -16.45
N TYR A 189 -3.68 -20.65 -16.40
CA TYR A 189 -2.38 -20.56 -15.75
C TYR A 189 -1.46 -19.57 -16.46
N LYS A 190 -1.33 -19.68 -17.79
CA LYS A 190 -0.47 -18.81 -18.59
C LYS A 190 -0.85 -17.35 -18.46
N MET A 191 -2.15 -17.03 -18.53
CA MET A 191 -2.64 -15.66 -18.30
C MET A 191 -2.25 -15.14 -16.91
N ARG A 192 -2.38 -15.98 -15.87
CA ARG A 192 -2.03 -15.58 -14.49
C ARG A 192 -0.53 -15.36 -14.31
N ILE A 193 0.31 -16.20 -14.93
CA ILE A 193 1.77 -16.05 -14.89
C ILE A 193 2.21 -14.81 -15.64
N GLU A 194 1.74 -14.59 -16.87
CA GLU A 194 2.06 -13.40 -17.65
C GLU A 194 1.69 -12.10 -16.91
N MET A 195 0.53 -12.10 -16.25
CA MET A 195 0.11 -10.98 -15.40
C MET A 195 1.03 -10.79 -14.19
N SER A 196 1.43 -11.87 -13.52
CA SER A 196 2.35 -11.81 -12.38
C SER A 196 3.73 -11.31 -12.81
N ASP A 197 4.29 -11.90 -13.87
CA ASP A 197 5.60 -11.59 -14.44
C ASP A 197 5.72 -10.11 -14.83
N SER A 198 4.63 -9.46 -15.23
CA SER A 198 4.61 -8.03 -15.53
C SER A 198 5.03 -7.12 -14.36
N TYR A 199 4.89 -7.60 -13.12
CA TYR A 199 5.32 -6.92 -11.89
C TYR A 199 6.64 -7.45 -11.33
N LEU A 200 7.23 -8.50 -11.92
CA LEU A 200 8.44 -9.12 -11.40
C LEU A 200 9.69 -8.60 -12.10
N THR A 201 10.78 -8.44 -11.35
CA THR A 201 12.08 -8.09 -11.91
C THR A 201 13.22 -8.87 -11.27
N ASN A 202 14.15 -9.31 -12.10
CA ASN A 202 15.41 -9.92 -11.67
C ASN A 202 16.52 -8.87 -11.43
N GLN A 203 16.22 -7.58 -11.64
CA GLN A 203 17.19 -6.52 -11.43
C GLN A 203 17.41 -6.27 -9.93
N LYS A 204 18.61 -6.60 -9.44
CA LYS A 204 19.00 -6.37 -8.04
C LYS A 204 18.95 -4.90 -7.61
N SER A 205 19.06 -3.97 -8.56
CA SER A 205 19.02 -2.52 -8.32
C SER A 205 17.62 -1.98 -8.02
N VAL A 206 16.57 -2.71 -8.43
CA VAL A 206 15.18 -2.29 -8.24
C VAL A 206 14.67 -2.93 -6.95
N ASN A 207 14.79 -2.20 -5.85
CA ASN A 207 14.34 -2.66 -4.56
C ASN A 207 13.42 -1.62 -3.89
N VAL A 208 12.18 -2.04 -3.63
CA VAL A 208 11.15 -1.16 -3.07
C VAL A 208 11.52 -0.65 -1.67
N PHE A 209 12.35 -1.40 -0.92
CA PHE A 209 12.86 -0.95 0.38
C PHE A 209 13.66 0.36 0.32
N SER A 210 14.27 0.66 -0.83
CA SER A 210 15.05 1.89 -0.99
C SER A 210 14.20 3.17 -0.90
N TYR A 211 12.88 3.07 -1.06
CA TYR A 211 11.96 4.20 -0.99
C TYR A 211 11.40 4.43 0.41
N PHE A 212 11.36 3.39 1.22
CA PHE A 212 10.81 3.46 2.56
C PHE A 212 11.84 4.09 3.50
N LYS A 213 11.58 5.33 3.94
CA LYS A 213 12.47 6.09 4.82
C LYS A 213 11.65 6.94 5.80
N PRO A 214 12.20 7.27 6.98
CA PRO A 214 11.58 8.23 7.89
C PRO A 214 11.27 9.56 7.19
N GLY A 215 10.03 10.06 7.37
CA GLY A 215 9.56 11.30 6.75
C GLY A 215 9.33 11.22 5.24
N HIS A 216 9.33 10.02 4.66
CA HIS A 216 9.06 9.79 3.24
C HIS A 216 7.73 9.06 3.06
N LEU A 217 6.90 9.56 2.15
CA LEU A 217 5.65 8.91 1.76
C LEU A 217 5.83 8.13 0.46
N VAL A 218 5.60 6.82 0.52
CA VAL A 218 5.49 5.95 -0.66
C VAL A 218 4.02 5.71 -0.94
N ILE A 219 3.56 6.03 -2.14
CA ILE A 219 2.19 5.81 -2.59
C ILE A 219 2.23 4.69 -3.62
N VAL A 220 1.44 3.63 -3.43
CA VAL A 220 1.23 2.58 -4.42
C VAL A 220 -0.09 2.87 -5.11
N ASP A 221 -0.02 3.41 -6.32
CA ASP A 221 -1.16 3.83 -7.11
C ASP A 221 -1.41 2.86 -8.26
N LEU A 222 -2.36 1.95 -8.06
CA LEU A 222 -2.73 0.89 -9.01
C LEU A 222 -3.98 1.27 -9.81
N HIS A 223 -3.97 2.47 -10.39
CA HIS A 223 -4.95 2.90 -11.38
C HIS A 223 -4.66 2.27 -12.76
N ASP A 224 -4.84 0.95 -12.87
CA ASP A 224 -4.60 0.20 -14.11
C ASP A 224 -5.90 -0.48 -14.60
N PRO A 225 -6.44 -0.08 -15.77
CA PRO A 225 -7.68 -0.67 -16.30
C PRO A 225 -7.55 -2.15 -16.61
N PHE A 226 -6.33 -2.66 -16.77
CA PHE A 226 -6.04 -4.07 -17.08
C PHE A 226 -5.81 -4.93 -15.83
N THR A 227 -5.75 -4.33 -14.64
CA THR A 227 -5.71 -5.10 -13.39
C THR A 227 -7.11 -5.51 -12.97
N ASN A 228 -7.23 -6.60 -12.21
CA ASN A 228 -8.45 -6.99 -11.52
C ASN A 228 -8.33 -6.71 -10.01
N SER A 229 -9.46 -6.69 -9.29
CA SER A 229 -9.48 -6.41 -7.85
C SER A 229 -8.60 -7.38 -7.05
N SER A 230 -8.62 -8.67 -7.39
CA SER A 230 -7.82 -9.68 -6.68
C SER A 230 -6.31 -9.46 -6.82
N LEU A 231 -5.82 -9.05 -8.00
CA LEU A 231 -4.39 -8.72 -8.14
C LEU A 231 -4.02 -7.44 -7.39
N VAL A 232 -4.87 -6.40 -7.45
CA VAL A 232 -4.63 -5.16 -6.70
C VAL A 232 -4.52 -5.45 -5.21
N ILE A 233 -5.42 -6.26 -4.66
CA ILE A 233 -5.40 -6.68 -3.26
C ILE A 233 -4.12 -7.47 -2.98
N ALA A 234 -3.76 -8.45 -3.80
CA ALA A 234 -2.52 -9.22 -3.67
C ALA A 234 -1.27 -8.33 -3.64
N LEU A 235 -1.19 -7.35 -4.55
CA LEU A 235 -0.07 -6.41 -4.61
C LEU A 235 -0.01 -5.52 -3.36
N PHE A 236 -1.16 -5.09 -2.83
CA PHE A 236 -1.22 -4.38 -1.56
C PHE A 236 -0.78 -5.25 -0.38
N GLU A 237 -1.17 -6.53 -0.31
CA GLU A 237 -0.72 -7.42 0.77
C GLU A 237 0.79 -7.60 0.75
N ILE A 238 1.34 -7.77 -0.45
CA ILE A 238 2.77 -7.97 -0.63
C ILE A 238 3.53 -6.71 -0.21
N ILE A 239 3.11 -5.52 -0.65
CA ILE A 239 3.84 -4.30 -0.33
C ILE A 239 3.72 -3.89 1.14
N VAL A 240 2.56 -4.08 1.76
CA VAL A 240 2.40 -3.89 3.21
C VAL A 240 3.26 -4.91 3.94
N GLY A 241 3.21 -6.18 3.54
CA GLY A 241 4.03 -7.23 4.14
C GLY A 241 5.53 -6.92 4.05
N LEU A 242 6.00 -6.41 2.91
CA LEU A 242 7.37 -5.94 2.71
C LEU A 242 7.71 -4.77 3.65
N PHE A 243 6.81 -3.78 3.72
CA PHE A 243 6.96 -2.58 4.55
C PHE A 243 7.03 -2.91 6.05
N VAL A 244 6.14 -3.79 6.54
CA VAL A 244 6.03 -4.14 7.96
C VAL A 244 7.04 -5.21 8.40
N HIS A 245 7.28 -6.25 7.56
CA HIS A 245 8.05 -7.41 7.99
C HIS A 245 9.55 -7.32 7.70
N GLU A 246 9.92 -6.83 6.53
CA GLU A 246 11.28 -6.98 6.02
C GLU A 246 12.13 -5.75 6.27
N GLN A 247 11.50 -4.61 6.52
CA GLN A 247 12.24 -3.41 6.85
C GLN A 247 12.35 -3.19 8.35
N ARG A 248 13.59 -3.19 8.84
CA ARG A 248 13.90 -2.67 10.17
C ARG A 248 13.97 -1.15 10.09
N MET A 249 12.92 -0.50 10.54
CA MET A 249 12.88 0.95 10.68
C MET A 249 13.29 1.36 12.08
N GLU A 250 14.10 2.41 12.19
CA GLU A 250 14.42 3.06 13.47
C GLU A 250 13.30 4.01 13.95
N THR A 251 12.26 4.20 13.13
CA THR A 251 11.11 5.06 13.38
C THR A 251 9.79 4.31 13.19
N GLY A 252 8.69 4.86 13.68
CA GLY A 252 7.36 4.29 13.50
C GLY A 252 6.96 4.24 12.02
N MET A 253 5.99 3.39 11.71
CA MET A 253 5.44 3.21 10.37
C MET A 253 3.98 3.63 10.36
N ILE A 254 3.56 4.34 9.33
CA ILE A 254 2.15 4.63 9.07
C ILE A 254 1.73 4.06 7.72
N ASP A 255 0.65 3.28 7.71
CA ASP A 255 -0.01 2.82 6.49
C ASP A 255 -1.38 3.48 6.33
N SER A 256 -1.69 3.91 5.11
CA SER A 256 -2.98 4.48 4.74
C SER A 256 -3.58 3.70 3.59
N LEU A 257 -4.82 3.25 3.73
CA LEU A 257 -5.49 2.49 2.69
C LEU A 257 -6.71 3.25 2.16
N ARG A 258 -6.74 3.46 0.83
CA ARG A 258 -7.89 3.99 0.12
C ARG A 258 -8.26 3.09 -1.06
N ARG A 259 -9.46 2.54 -1.01
CA ARG A 259 -10.00 1.60 -2.00
C ARG A 259 -11.28 2.12 -2.63
N SER A 260 -11.45 1.86 -3.92
CA SER A 260 -12.74 2.03 -4.60
C SER A 260 -13.78 1.04 -4.07
N ALA A 261 -15.06 1.40 -4.22
CA ALA A 261 -16.19 0.54 -3.82
C ALA A 261 -16.15 -0.86 -4.46
N GLN A 262 -15.69 -0.97 -5.71
CA GLN A 262 -15.56 -2.25 -6.42
C GLN A 262 -14.47 -3.16 -5.83
N VAL A 263 -13.39 -2.58 -5.31
CA VAL A 263 -12.36 -3.34 -4.59
C VAL A 263 -12.86 -3.73 -3.20
N ASN A 264 -13.66 -2.88 -2.55
CA ASN A 264 -14.27 -3.19 -1.25
C ASN A 264 -15.31 -4.32 -1.34
N SER A 265 -16.04 -4.44 -2.44
CA SER A 265 -17.02 -5.51 -2.64
C SER A 265 -16.40 -6.88 -2.96
N ASP A 266 -15.11 -6.95 -3.26
CA ASP A 266 -14.42 -8.21 -3.55
C ASP A 266 -14.27 -9.03 -2.25
N PRO A 267 -14.55 -10.35 -2.24
CA PRO A 267 -14.37 -11.20 -1.06
C PRO A 267 -12.95 -11.16 -0.47
N CYS A 268 -11.94 -10.92 -1.32
CA CYS A 268 -10.54 -10.78 -0.89
C CYS A 268 -10.30 -9.50 -0.08
N SER A 269 -11.21 -8.50 -0.15
CA SER A 269 -11.06 -7.22 0.52
C SER A 269 -11.21 -7.33 2.05
N ALA A 270 -12.14 -8.18 2.50
CA ALA A 270 -12.39 -8.45 3.92
C ALA A 270 -11.16 -9.13 4.54
N ARG A 271 -10.60 -10.12 3.84
CA ARG A 271 -9.37 -10.81 4.23
C ARG A 271 -8.19 -9.88 4.34
N PHE A 272 -8.01 -8.99 3.35
CA PHE A 272 -6.97 -7.98 3.47
C PHE A 272 -7.17 -7.13 4.71
N THR A 273 -8.40 -6.72 5.00
CA THR A 273 -8.71 -5.88 6.17
C THR A 273 -8.39 -6.63 7.47
N ASP A 274 -8.69 -7.92 7.55
CA ASP A 274 -8.32 -8.78 8.68
C ASP A 274 -6.79 -8.95 8.80
N SER A 275 -6.12 -9.21 7.67
CA SER A 275 -4.67 -9.33 7.57
C SER A 275 -3.99 -8.04 8.01
N MET A 276 -4.46 -6.89 7.53
CA MET A 276 -4.04 -5.56 7.98
C MET A 276 -4.21 -5.40 9.48
N THR A 277 -5.39 -5.72 10.01
CA THR A 277 -5.69 -5.57 11.44
C THR A 277 -4.76 -6.42 12.30
N SER A 278 -4.45 -7.65 11.84
CA SER A 278 -3.47 -8.54 12.47
C SER A 278 -2.04 -7.99 12.38
N LEU A 279 -1.63 -7.47 11.22
CA LEU A 279 -0.32 -6.87 10.98
C LEU A 279 -0.09 -5.65 11.88
N ILE A 280 -1.11 -4.81 12.03
CA ILE A 280 -1.10 -3.61 12.88
C ILE A 280 -0.94 -3.99 14.35
N SER A 281 -1.68 -5.03 14.80
CA SER A 281 -1.65 -5.50 16.19
C SER A 281 -0.29 -6.10 16.59
N THR A 282 0.43 -6.71 15.66
CA THR A 282 1.63 -7.52 15.98
C THR A 282 2.94 -6.72 16.03
N ARG A 283 3.06 -5.58 15.33
CA ARG A 283 4.35 -4.87 15.17
C ARG A 283 4.39 -3.40 15.51
N GLY A 284 3.34 -2.83 16.12
CA GLY A 284 3.44 -1.44 16.59
C GLY A 284 3.25 -0.40 15.47
N VAL A 285 2.54 -0.75 14.39
CA VAL A 285 2.31 0.14 13.24
C VAL A 285 1.12 1.05 13.51
N CYS A 286 1.18 2.30 13.05
CA CYS A 286 0.02 3.19 13.04
C CYS A 286 -0.72 3.03 11.70
N SER A 287 -2.05 2.98 11.69
CA SER A 287 -2.80 2.83 10.44
C SER A 287 -4.01 3.75 10.38
N ALA A 288 -4.28 4.29 9.19
CA ALA A 288 -5.48 5.06 8.90
C ALA A 288 -6.22 4.44 7.69
N LEU A 289 -7.42 3.90 7.94
CA LEU A 289 -8.30 3.33 6.92
C LEU A 289 -9.42 4.32 6.61
N ASP A 290 -9.56 4.69 5.34
CA ASP A 290 -10.67 5.50 4.83
C ASP A 290 -11.72 4.59 4.19
N VAL A 291 -12.92 4.55 4.78
CA VAL A 291 -14.03 3.72 4.31
C VAL A 291 -15.24 4.58 3.98
N GLU A 292 -15.74 4.44 2.75
CA GLU A 292 -16.96 5.08 2.31
C GLU A 292 -18.17 4.25 2.72
N CYS A 293 -19.04 4.81 3.57
CA CYS A 293 -20.31 4.18 3.91
C CYS A 293 -21.35 4.50 2.83
N HIS A 294 -21.77 3.48 2.08
CA HIS A 294 -22.99 3.56 1.27
C HIS A 294 -24.21 3.26 2.16
N ARG A 295 -25.27 4.08 2.02
CA ARG A 295 -26.59 3.77 2.57
C ARG A 295 -27.27 2.69 1.73
#